data_AF-A0AAW0VTY4-F1
#
_entry.id   AF-A0AAW0VTY4-F1
#
_cell.length_a   1.000
_cell.length_b   1.000
_cell.length_c   1.000
_cell.angle_alpha   90.00
_cell.angle_beta   90.00
_cell.angle_gamma   90.00
#
_symmetry.space_group_name_H-M   'P 1'
#
loop_
_entity.id
_entity.type
_entity.pdbx_description
1 polymer ?
#
loop_
_entity_poly.entity_id
_entity_poly.type
_entity_poly.pdbx_seq_one_letter_code
_entity_poly.pdbx_strand_id
1 'polypeptide(L)'
;GYGHIVPITPSGRRFCVLYSLFGVPLTCILLAMSSDMISNRMLQFYTTAKKRHLKHQTALLYGIILMYLSLGFIVFMFLPSVVLSKLEDWSYEDSLYYTFITLTTIGFGDLIA
;
A
#
# COMPACT_ATOMS: atom_id res chain seq x y z
N GLY A 1 9.34 9.47 -0.14
CA GLY A 1 10.17 10.58 0.35
C GLY A 1 9.81 11.80 -0.43
N TYR A 2 8.86 12.60 0.08
CA TYR A 2 8.20 13.64 -0.70
C TYR A 2 9.09 14.81 -1.13
N GLY A 3 10.23 15.03 -0.47
CA GLY A 3 11.20 16.03 -0.92
C GLY A 3 10.79 17.50 -0.70
N HIS A 4 9.56 17.79 -0.25
CA HIS A 4 9.12 19.16 0.08
C HIS A 4 9.89 19.79 1.26
N ILE A 5 10.34 18.95 2.20
CA ILE A 5 11.23 19.35 3.31
C ILE A 5 12.44 18.40 3.31
N VAL A 6 13.64 18.98 3.29
CA VAL A 6 14.90 18.23 3.19
C VAL A 6 15.96 18.77 4.16
N PRO A 7 16.88 17.92 4.66
CA PRO A 7 17.95 18.36 5.54
C PRO A 7 18.95 19.25 4.78
N ILE A 8 19.03 20.53 5.18
CA ILE A 8 19.96 21.50 4.63
C ILE A 8 21.35 21.45 5.28
N THR A 9 21.45 21.02 6.54
CA THR A 9 22.72 21.02 7.29
C THR A 9 23.57 19.78 6.97
N PRO A 10 24.92 19.88 6.96
CA PRO A 10 25.80 18.73 6.75
C PRO A 10 25.63 17.62 7.79
N SER A 11 25.39 17.99 9.06
CA SER A 11 25.07 17.03 10.12
C SER A 11 23.74 16.32 9.88
N GLY A 12 22.69 17.06 9.51
CA GLY A 12 21.38 16.50 9.20
C GLY A 12 21.40 15.53 8.02
N ARG A 13 22.17 15.84 6.96
CA ARG A 13 22.36 14.94 5.81
C ARG A 13 23.05 13.63 6.19
N ARG A 14 24.13 13.68 7.00
CA ARG A 14 24.81 12.46 7.49
C ARG A 14 23.89 11.61 8.35
N PHE A 15 23.11 12.23 9.23
CA PHE A 15 22.10 11.53 10.03
C PHE A 15 21.04 10.86 9.14
N CYS A 16 20.53 11.57 8.13
CA CYS A 16 19.53 11.04 7.19
C CYS A 16 20.04 9.79 6.45
N VAL A 17 21.31 9.77 6.04
CA VAL A 17 21.93 8.59 5.39
C VAL A 17 21.89 7.39 6.34
N LEU A 18 22.39 7.55 7.57
CA LEU A 18 22.38 6.47 8.56
C LEU A 18 20.96 5.98 8.89
N TYR A 19 20.02 6.91 9.05
CA TYR A 19 18.62 6.57 9.29
C TYR A 19 18.02 5.75 8.14
N SER A 20 18.23 6.16 6.89
CA SER A 20 17.71 5.44 5.72
C SER A 20 18.34 4.06 5.53
N LEU A 21 19.63 3.91 5.89
CA LEU A 21 20.36 2.65 5.75
C LEU A 21 19.73 1.51 6.57
N PHE A 22 19.22 1.81 7.77
CA PHE A 22 18.55 0.82 8.63
C PHE A 22 17.03 0.85 8.48
N GLY A 23 16.44 2.02 8.28
CA GLY A 23 15.00 2.20 8.20
C GLY A 23 14.37 1.57 6.96
N VAL A 24 15.01 1.68 5.80
CA VAL A 24 14.49 1.10 4.55
C VAL A 24 14.44 -0.43 4.63
N PRO A 25 15.52 -1.15 4.99
CA PRO A 25 15.46 -2.61 5.17
C PRO A 25 14.44 -3.05 6.21
N LEU A 26 14.34 -2.35 7.34
CA LEU A 26 13.37 -2.68 8.38
C LEU A 26 11.92 -2.55 7.85
N THR A 27 11.63 -1.47 7.13
CA THR A 27 10.31 -1.26 6.50
C THR A 27 10.01 -2.37 5.49
N CYS A 28 10.98 -2.76 4.66
CA CYS A 28 10.83 -3.87 3.72
C CYS A 28 10.52 -5.20 4.43
N ILE A 29 11.18 -5.50 5.55
CA ILE A 29 10.89 -6.71 6.35
C ILE A 29 9.46 -6.66 6.92
N LEU A 30 9.04 -5.52 7.48
CA LEU A 30 7.68 -5.36 8.00
C LEU A 30 6.61 -5.52 6.89
N LEU A 31 6.89 -4.98 5.70
CA LEU A 31 6.03 -5.16 4.52
C LEU A 31 5.98 -6.63 4.08
N ALA A 32 7.13 -7.32 4.04
CA ALA A 32 7.20 -8.74 3.71
C ALA A 32 6.38 -9.59 4.69
N MET A 33 6.56 -9.38 6.00
CA MET A 33 5.81 -10.11 7.03
C MET A 33 4.30 -9.85 6.91
N SER A 34 3.90 -8.60 6.65
CA SER A 34 2.50 -8.25 6.41
C SER A 34 1.94 -8.96 5.17
N SER A 35 2.73 -9.03 4.09
CA SER A 35 2.35 -9.72 2.85
C SER A 35 2.20 -11.23 3.05
N ASP A 36 3.07 -11.85 3.87
CA ASP A 36 2.99 -13.26 4.22
C ASP A 36 1.74 -13.56 5.04
N MET A 37 1.38 -12.69 5.99
CA MET A 37 0.14 -12.81 6.75
C MET A 37 -1.09 -12.78 5.83
N ILE A 38 -1.11 -11.86 4.87
CA ILE A 38 -2.20 -11.74 3.89
C ILE A 38 -2.23 -12.99 3.00
N SER A 39 -1.09 -13.41 2.44
CA SER A 39 -0.96 -14.56 1.56
C SER A 39 -1.39 -15.86 2.24
N ASN A 40 -0.97 -16.08 3.48
CA ASN A 40 -1.37 -17.23 4.28
C ASN A 40 -2.88 -17.24 4.54
N ARG A 41 -3.48 -16.07 4.81
CA ARG A 41 -4.95 -15.95 4.96
C ARG A 41 -5.67 -16.22 3.63
N MET A 42 -5.15 -15.75 2.49
CA MET A 42 -5.70 -16.09 1.17
C MET A 42 -5.63 -17.60 0.90
N LEU A 43 -4.51 -18.23 1.23
CA LEU A 43 -4.30 -19.66 1.03
C LEU A 43 -5.22 -20.51 1.92
N GLN A 44 -5.42 -20.11 3.18
CA GLN A 44 -6.40 -20.74 4.07
C GLN A 44 -7.82 -20.64 3.50
N PHE A 45 -8.20 -19.48 2.96
CA PHE A 45 -9.50 -19.30 2.33
C PHE A 45 -9.64 -20.15 1.07
N TYR A 46 -8.63 -20.15 0.20
CA TYR A 46 -8.57 -20.99 -1.00
C TYR A 46 -8.70 -22.48 -0.68
N THR A 47 -7.92 -22.99 0.28
CA THR A 47 -7.96 -24.42 0.66
C THR A 47 -9.30 -24.81 1.28
N THR A 48 -9.89 -23.93 2.08
CA THR A 48 -11.24 -24.12 2.65
C THR A 48 -12.32 -24.16 1.57
N ALA A 49 -12.25 -23.25 0.60
CA ALA A 49 -13.18 -23.19 -0.52
C ALA A 49 -13.01 -24.38 -1.48
N LYS A 50 -11.76 -24.82 -1.73
CA LYS A 50 -11.43 -25.98 -2.55
C LYS A 50 -11.99 -27.29 -1.97
N LYS A 51 -11.97 -27.45 -0.64
CA LYS A 51 -12.55 -28.62 0.06
C LYS A 51 -14.05 -28.79 -0.19
N ARG A 52 -14.78 -27.75 -0.63
CA ARG A 52 -16.21 -27.81 -0.97
C ARG A 52 -16.49 -28.45 -2.35
N HIS A 53 -15.56 -29.23 -2.91
CA HIS A 53 -15.70 -29.99 -4.17
C HIS A 53 -16.18 -29.17 -5.39
N LEU A 54 -15.73 -27.91 -5.53
CA LEU A 54 -16.02 -27.12 -6.71
C LEU A 54 -15.28 -27.69 -7.94
N LYS A 55 -16.04 -28.10 -8.97
CA LYS A 55 -15.54 -28.67 -10.24
C LYS A 55 -14.59 -27.74 -11.01
N HIS A 56 -14.67 -26.41 -10.80
CA HIS A 56 -13.87 -25.39 -11.49
C HIS A 56 -12.78 -24.80 -10.59
N GLN A 57 -11.72 -25.56 -10.32
CA GLN A 57 -10.66 -25.17 -9.37
C GLN A 57 -9.83 -23.95 -9.83
N THR A 58 -9.54 -23.82 -11.12
CA THR A 58 -8.81 -22.67 -11.68
C THR A 58 -9.63 -21.38 -11.64
N ALA A 59 -10.92 -21.45 -11.95
CA ALA A 59 -11.81 -20.28 -11.88
C ALA A 59 -11.94 -19.74 -10.45
N LEU A 60 -11.95 -20.62 -9.44
CA LEU A 60 -11.98 -20.23 -8.03
C LEU A 60 -10.69 -19.49 -7.61
N LEU A 61 -9.52 -19.92 -8.08
CA LEU A 61 -8.25 -19.24 -7.79
C LEU A 61 -8.26 -17.82 -8.36
N TYR A 62 -8.59 -17.67 -9.65
CA TYR A 62 -8.69 -16.35 -10.28
C TYR A 62 -9.75 -15.47 -9.61
N GLY A 63 -10.90 -16.04 -9.23
CA GLY A 63 -11.94 -15.31 -8.50
C GLY A 63 -11.49 -14.79 -7.14
N ILE A 64 -10.74 -15.59 -6.37
CA ILE A 64 -10.19 -15.15 -5.07
C ILE A 64 -9.13 -14.06 -5.29
N ILE A 65 -8.24 -14.22 -6.26
CA ILE A 65 -7.22 -13.20 -6.58
C ILE A 65 -7.90 -11.87 -6.96
N LEU A 66 -8.89 -11.91 -7.85
CA LEU A 66 -9.63 -10.71 -8.27
C LEU A 66 -10.40 -10.07 -7.11
N MET A 67 -11.00 -10.86 -6.23
CA MET A 67 -11.68 -10.38 -5.03
C MET A 67 -10.73 -9.65 -4.08
N TYR A 68 -9.54 -10.20 -3.82
CA TYR A 68 -8.56 -9.53 -2.96
C TYR A 68 -7.94 -8.31 -3.61
N LEU A 69 -7.72 -8.35 -4.94
CA LEU A 69 -7.20 -7.20 -5.69
C LEU A 69 -8.20 -6.04 -5.66
N SER A 70 -9.47 -6.29 -5.95
CA SER A 70 -10.52 -5.26 -5.92
C SER A 70 -10.72 -4.70 -4.51
N LEU A 71 -10.71 -5.56 -3.48
CA LEU A 71 -10.75 -5.12 -2.09
C LEU A 71 -9.54 -4.25 -1.72
N GLY A 72 -8.34 -4.61 -2.20
CA GLY A 72 -7.13 -3.83 -2.02
C GLY A 72 -7.24 -2.42 -2.61
N PHE A 73 -7.73 -2.30 -3.84
CA PHE A 73 -7.99 -0.98 -4.45
C PHE A 73 -9.01 -0.17 -3.67
N ILE A 74 -10.09 -0.80 -3.21
CA ILE A 74 -11.12 -0.10 -2.41
C ILE A 74 -10.53 0.42 -1.10
N VAL A 75 -9.83 -0.43 -0.34
CA VAL A 75 -9.35 -0.11 1.01
C VAL A 75 -8.12 0.80 1.01
N PHE A 76 -7.18 0.61 0.09
CA PHE A 76 -5.91 1.34 0.09
C PHE A 76 -5.86 2.51 -0.91
N MET A 77 -6.79 2.58 -1.86
CA MET A 77 -6.83 3.66 -2.86
C MET A 77 -8.11 4.49 -2.73
N PHE A 78 -9.28 3.92 -3.02
CA PHE A 78 -10.51 4.73 -3.13
C PHE A 78 -11.04 5.25 -1.79
N LEU A 79 -11.04 4.42 -0.74
CA LEU A 79 -11.53 4.82 0.57
C LEU A 79 -10.67 5.95 1.19
N PRO A 80 -9.32 5.87 1.19
CA PRO A 80 -8.48 6.98 1.62
C PRO A 80 -8.71 8.26 0.82
N SER A 81 -8.90 8.17 -0.50
CA SER A 81 -9.17 9.37 -1.32
C SER A 81 -10.48 10.07 -0.96
N VAL A 82 -11.53 9.31 -0.62
CA VAL A 82 -12.79 9.90 -0.12
C VAL A 82 -12.59 10.58 1.24
N VAL A 83 -11.80 9.97 2.12
CA VAL A 83 -11.51 10.53 3.45
C VAL A 83 -10.69 11.80 3.31
N LEU A 84 -9.60 11.77 2.54
CA LEU A 84 -8.70 12.90 2.33
C LEU A 84 -9.36 14.08 1.64
N SER A 85 -10.26 13.83 0.67
CA SER A 85 -11.02 14.91 0.02
C SER A 85 -11.86 15.72 1.02
N LYS A 86 -12.30 15.10 2.12
CA LYS A 86 -13.05 15.77 3.18
C LYS A 86 -12.17 16.37 4.28
N LEU A 87 -10.99 15.81 4.51
CA LEU A 87 -10.08 16.27 5.56
C LEU A 87 -9.25 17.46 5.10
N GLU A 88 -8.76 17.41 3.86
CA GLU A 88 -7.86 18.42 3.29
C GLU A 88 -8.59 19.47 2.44
N ASP A 89 -9.93 19.42 2.37
CA ASP A 89 -10.77 20.22 1.47
C ASP A 89 -10.32 20.15 0.00
N TRP A 90 -9.67 19.04 -0.38
CA TRP A 90 -9.20 18.79 -1.75
C TRP A 90 -10.31 18.24 -2.63
N SER A 91 -10.17 18.44 -3.95
CA SER A 91 -10.99 17.70 -4.90
C SER A 91 -10.75 16.19 -4.75
N TYR A 92 -11.74 15.38 -5.12
CA TYR A 92 -11.59 13.93 -5.12
C TYR A 92 -10.47 13.49 -6.07
N GLU A 93 -10.27 14.19 -7.18
CA GLU A 93 -9.21 13.93 -8.17
C GLU A 93 -7.82 14.15 -7.57
N ASP A 94 -7.61 15.26 -6.86
CA ASP A 94 -6.36 15.57 -6.17
C ASP A 94 -6.07 14.54 -5.06
N SER A 95 -7.11 14.13 -4.32
CA SER A 95 -7.00 13.12 -3.27
C SER A 95 -6.67 11.74 -3.82
N LEU A 96 -7.24 11.39 -4.97
CA LEU A 96 -6.96 10.14 -5.68
C LEU A 96 -5.53 10.13 -6.24
N TYR A 97 -5.12 11.24 -6.85
CA TYR A 97 -3.75 11.43 -7.32
C TYR A 97 -2.75 11.34 -6.16
N TYR A 98 -2.98 12.06 -5.06
CA TYR A 98 -2.14 12.00 -3.87
C TYR A 98 -2.04 10.56 -3.33
N THR A 99 -3.17 9.87 -3.18
CA THR A 99 -3.19 8.49 -2.68
C THR A 99 -2.40 7.55 -3.60
N PHE A 100 -2.55 7.70 -4.92
CA PHE A 100 -1.81 6.91 -5.91
C PHE A 100 -0.30 7.10 -5.83
N ILE A 101 0.19 8.35 -5.87
CA ILE A 101 1.63 8.65 -5.82
C ILE A 101 2.25 8.26 -4.48
N THR A 102 1.46 8.29 -3.40
CA THR A 102 1.85 7.84 -2.07
C THR A 102 2.01 6.33 -2.01
N LEU A 103 0.97 5.60 -2.45
CA LEU A 103 0.91 4.13 -2.38
C LEU A 103 1.95 3.48 -3.29
N THR A 104 2.18 4.06 -4.47
CA THR A 104 3.23 3.64 -5.41
C THR A 104 4.63 4.08 -4.98
N THR A 105 4.74 4.85 -3.90
CA THR A 105 5.98 5.41 -3.37
C THR A 105 6.74 6.34 -4.31
N ILE A 106 6.09 6.84 -5.37
CA ILE A 106 6.62 7.89 -6.25
C ILE A 106 6.85 9.16 -5.43
N GLY A 107 5.81 9.60 -4.72
CA GLY A 107 5.85 10.71 -3.75
C GLY A 107 6.46 12.00 -4.29
N PHE A 108 5.83 12.64 -5.29
CA PHE A 108 6.28 13.91 -5.85
C PHE A 108 6.34 15.06 -4.82
N GLY A 109 5.45 15.07 -3.83
CA GLY A 109 5.43 16.07 -2.76
C GLY A 109 4.89 17.43 -3.18
N ASP A 110 4.19 17.47 -4.31
CA ASP A 110 3.38 18.57 -4.82
C ASP A 110 2.06 18.74 -4.04
N LEU A 111 1.47 17.63 -3.60
CA LEU A 111 0.34 17.58 -2.66
C LEU A 111 0.74 16.81 -1.42
N ILE A 112 0.37 17.32 -0.24
CA ILE A 112 0.78 16.81 1.07
C ILE A 112 -0.34 17.06 2.07
N ALA A 113 -0.84 15.97 2.64
CA ALA A 113 -1.84 15.95 3.71
C ALA A 113 -1.15 15.80 5.06
#